data_AF-A0A378WC77-F1
#
_entry.id   AF-A0A378WC77-F1
#
_cell.length_a   1.000
_cell.length_b   1.000
_cell.length_c   1.000
_cell.angle_alpha   90.00
_cell.angle_beta   90.00
_cell.angle_gamma   90.00
#
_symmetry.space_group_name_H-M   'P 1'
#
loop_
_entity.id
_entity.type
_entity.pdbx_description
1 polymer ?
#
loop_
_entity_poly.entity_id
_entity_poly.type
_entity_poly.pdbx_seq_one_letter_code
_entity_poly.pdbx_strand_id
1 'polypeptide(L)'
;MIAYLTHLDHADRNRWEQAVAGVHDPVRRILSFFDLASQSAVLRDYRGCLYANAATEYPGVELEPVRAHRKWLRATLTALLKQADTDSPATLARKIQLIYDGALLGSKLERSTKPITAARALTEEVIALRQR
;
A
#
# COMPACT_ATOMS: atom_id res chain seq x y z
N MET A 1 -0.87 19.54 -11.82
CA MET A 1 -1.09 18.69 -10.62
C MET A 1 -1.73 17.35 -10.97
N ILE A 2 -2.98 17.29 -11.48
CA ILE A 2 -3.67 16.01 -11.75
C ILE A 2 -2.85 15.10 -12.67
N ALA A 3 -2.42 15.59 -13.84
CA ALA A 3 -1.59 14.82 -14.77
C ALA A 3 -0.26 14.33 -14.15
N TYR A 4 0.32 15.12 -13.24
CA TYR A 4 1.53 14.72 -12.52
C TYR A 4 1.26 13.61 -11.50
N LEU A 5 0.20 13.72 -10.70
CA LEU A 5 -0.21 12.65 -9.78
C LEU A 5 -0.63 11.37 -10.51
N THR A 6 -1.28 11.49 -11.68
CA THR A 6 -1.59 10.35 -12.55
C THR A 6 -0.31 9.66 -13.05
N HIS A 7 0.69 10.41 -13.48
CA HIS A 7 1.98 9.85 -13.88
C HIS A 7 2.66 9.10 -12.72
N LEU A 8 2.67 9.68 -11.52
CA LEU A 8 3.23 9.03 -10.33
C LEU A 8 2.44 7.76 -9.94
N ASP A 9 1.11 7.77 -10.07
CA ASP A 9 0.28 6.58 -9.86
C ASP A 9 0.64 5.45 -10.82
N HIS A 10 0.74 5.73 -12.12
CA HIS A 10 1.20 4.72 -13.07
C HIS A 10 2.60 4.21 -12.76
N ALA A 11 3.52 5.08 -12.35
CA ALA A 11 4.86 4.68 -11.95
C ALA A 11 4.85 3.76 -10.71
N ASP A 12 4.03 4.06 -9.69
CA ASP A 12 3.87 3.21 -8.51
C ASP A 12 3.32 1.82 -8.86
N ARG A 13 2.29 1.77 -9.71
CA ARG A 13 1.67 0.52 -10.16
C ARG A 13 2.65 -0.33 -10.97
N ASN A 14 3.37 0.27 -11.91
CA ASN A 14 4.38 -0.42 -12.71
C ASN A 14 5.51 -0.96 -11.83
N ARG A 15 5.97 -0.19 -10.83
CA ARG A 15 6.97 -0.67 -9.85
C ARG A 15 6.47 -1.87 -9.06
N TRP A 16 5.20 -1.85 -8.64
CA TRP A 16 4.61 -3.01 -7.97
C TRP A 16 4.51 -4.23 -8.89
N GLU A 17 4.03 -4.06 -10.12
CA GLU A 17 3.92 -5.14 -11.11
C GLU A 17 5.28 -5.78 -11.41
N GLN A 18 6.32 -4.96 -11.56
CA GLN A 18 7.70 -5.43 -11.73
C GLN A 18 8.23 -6.16 -10.50
N ALA A 19 7.99 -5.63 -9.29
CA ALA A 19 8.47 -6.23 -8.05
C ALA A 19 7.85 -7.61 -7.78
N VAL A 20 6.62 -7.83 -8.25
CA VAL A 20 5.93 -9.12 -8.09
C VAL A 20 6.05 -10.03 -9.31
N ALA A 21 6.78 -9.63 -10.35
CA ALA A 21 7.02 -10.47 -11.52
C ALA A 21 7.79 -11.73 -11.10
N GLY A 22 7.19 -12.91 -11.33
CA GLY A 22 7.75 -14.19 -10.89
C GLY A 22 7.52 -14.55 -9.42
N VAL A 23 6.83 -13.71 -8.64
CA VAL A 23 6.42 -14.06 -7.28
C VAL A 23 5.08 -14.80 -7.33
N HIS A 24 5.10 -16.11 -7.10
CA HIS A 24 3.89 -16.95 -7.17
C HIS A 24 3.04 -16.90 -5.90
N ASP A 25 3.65 -16.68 -4.74
CA ASP A 25 2.95 -16.63 -3.46
C ASP A 25 2.14 -15.31 -3.33
N PRO A 26 0.80 -15.38 -3.27
CA PRO A 26 -0.05 -14.19 -3.18
C PRO A 26 0.20 -13.37 -1.90
N VAL A 27 0.59 -13.99 -0.79
CA VAL A 27 0.90 -13.30 0.46
C VAL A 27 2.18 -12.48 0.28
N ARG A 28 3.24 -13.07 -0.29
CA ARG A 28 4.46 -12.32 -0.61
C ARG A 28 4.20 -11.13 -1.53
N ARG A 29 3.30 -11.27 -2.51
CA ARG A 29 2.90 -10.14 -3.40
C ARG A 29 2.19 -9.01 -2.64
N ILE A 30 1.39 -9.35 -1.62
CA ILE A 30 0.80 -8.35 -0.72
C ILE A 30 1.90 -7.65 0.08
N LEU A 31 2.83 -8.40 0.65
CA LEU A 31 3.91 -7.85 1.46
C LEU A 31 4.86 -6.93 0.65
N SER A 32 4.98 -7.16 -0.67
CA SER A 32 5.75 -6.28 -1.56
C SER A 32 5.28 -4.82 -1.58
N PHE A 33 4.02 -4.52 -1.26
CA PHE A 33 3.57 -3.13 -1.08
C PHE A 33 4.34 -2.41 0.04
N PHE A 34 4.60 -3.11 1.13
CA PHE A 34 5.35 -2.59 2.27
C PHE A 34 6.85 -2.52 1.96
N ASP A 35 7.38 -3.53 1.27
CA ASP A 35 8.80 -3.53 0.87
C ASP A 35 9.13 -2.33 -0.03
N LEU A 36 8.28 -2.06 -1.04
CA LEU A 36 8.42 -0.89 -1.91
C LEU A 36 8.21 0.44 -1.18
N ALA A 37 7.30 0.46 -0.19
CA ALA A 37 7.10 1.64 0.64
C ALA A 37 8.33 1.94 1.51
N SER A 38 8.94 0.94 2.14
CA SER A 38 10.17 1.09 2.93
C SER A 38 11.31 1.64 2.09
N GLN A 39 11.53 1.09 0.89
CA GLN A 39 12.54 1.60 -0.05
C GLN A 39 12.25 3.05 -0.45
N SER A 40 11.00 3.34 -0.81
CA SER A 40 10.58 4.69 -1.22
C SER A 40 10.68 5.71 -0.09
N ALA A 41 10.47 5.29 1.16
CA ALA A 41 10.58 6.17 2.33
C ALA A 41 12.01 6.72 2.47
N VAL A 42 13.03 5.86 2.37
CA VAL A 42 14.44 6.28 2.43
C VAL A 42 14.79 7.20 1.25
N LEU A 43 14.43 6.79 0.03
CA LEU A 43 14.72 7.56 -1.19
C LEU A 43 14.08 8.96 -1.21
N ARG A 44 12.95 9.12 -0.53
CA ARG A 44 12.17 10.38 -0.49
C ARG A 44 12.36 11.14 0.82
N ASP A 45 13.39 10.82 1.61
CA ASP A 45 13.66 11.41 2.92
C ASP A 45 12.40 11.45 3.83
N TYR A 46 11.69 10.33 3.89
CA TYR A 46 10.53 10.11 4.76
C TYR A 46 9.39 11.12 4.58
N ARG A 47 9.23 11.72 3.39
CA ARG A 47 8.14 12.68 3.11
C ARG A 47 6.72 12.08 3.19
N GLY A 48 6.59 10.78 3.42
CA GLY A 48 5.30 10.08 3.52
C GLY A 48 4.65 9.81 2.17
N CYS A 49 3.39 9.38 2.21
CA CYS A 49 2.62 8.98 1.04
C CYS A 49 2.31 10.18 0.12
N LEU A 50 2.64 10.08 -1.17
CA LEU A 50 2.37 11.17 -2.13
C LEU A 50 0.86 11.47 -2.25
N TYR A 51 0.01 10.45 -2.19
CA TYR A 51 -1.45 10.59 -2.26
C TYR A 51 -2.03 11.22 -1.00
N ALA A 52 -1.56 10.82 0.18
CA ALA A 52 -2.03 11.38 1.45
C ALA A 52 -1.61 12.85 1.59
N ASN A 53 -0.37 13.18 1.21
CA ASN A 53 0.08 14.57 1.19
C ASN A 53 -0.75 15.42 0.24
N ALA A 54 -1.05 14.93 -0.98
CA ALA A 54 -1.93 15.64 -1.90
C ALA A 54 -3.33 15.85 -1.31
N ALA A 55 -3.92 14.84 -0.67
CA ALA A 55 -5.22 15.00 0.01
C ALA A 55 -5.16 16.02 1.17
N THR A 56 -4.03 16.15 1.86
CA THR A 56 -3.81 17.16 2.92
C THR A 56 -3.69 18.57 2.33
N GLU A 57 -3.01 18.74 1.20
CA GLU A 57 -2.83 20.05 0.55
C GLU A 57 -4.13 20.60 -0.07
N TYR A 58 -5.06 19.73 -0.45
CA TYR A 58 -6.31 20.10 -1.11
C TYR A 58 -7.54 19.57 -0.35
N PRO A 59 -7.81 20.07 0.88
CA PRO A 59 -8.94 19.62 1.68
C PRO A 59 -10.28 19.91 0.97
N GLY A 60 -11.21 18.95 1.02
CA GLY A 60 -12.53 19.07 0.38
C GLY A 60 -12.53 18.87 -1.14
N VAL A 61 -11.37 18.67 -1.76
CA VAL A 61 -11.25 18.40 -3.20
C VAL A 61 -10.99 16.91 -3.43
N GLU A 62 -11.90 16.28 -4.16
CA GLU A 62 -11.74 14.89 -4.59
C GLU A 62 -10.75 14.78 -5.75
N LEU A 63 -9.48 14.46 -5.42
CA LEU A 63 -8.43 14.23 -6.43
C LEU A 63 -8.60 12.83 -7.05
N GLU A 64 -8.96 12.79 -8.34
CA GLU A 64 -9.14 11.54 -9.10
C GLU A 64 -7.97 10.56 -8.92
N PRO A 65 -6.69 10.95 -9.11
CA PRO A 65 -5.58 10.00 -9.04
C PRO A 65 -5.41 9.39 -7.64
N VAL A 66 -5.70 10.15 -6.58
CA VAL A 66 -5.68 9.66 -5.20
C VAL A 66 -6.76 8.60 -4.99
N ARG A 67 -7.98 8.86 -5.44
CA ARG A 67 -9.09 7.92 -5.37
C ARG A 67 -8.83 6.67 -6.21
N ALA A 68 -8.29 6.83 -7.42
CA ALA A 68 -7.94 5.75 -8.33
C ALA A 68 -6.89 4.83 -7.72
N HIS A 69 -5.79 5.39 -7.18
CA HIS A 69 -4.73 4.61 -6.55
C HIS A 69 -5.26 3.81 -5.35
N ARG A 70 -6.02 4.46 -4.45
CA ARG A 70 -6.61 3.80 -3.29
C ARG A 70 -7.58 2.69 -3.68
N LYS A 71 -8.35 2.85 -4.76
CA LYS A 71 -9.25 1.82 -5.30
C LYS A 71 -8.47 0.65 -5.89
N TRP A 72 -7.43 0.93 -6.66
CA TRP A 72 -6.54 -0.09 -7.23
C TRP A 72 -5.87 -0.92 -6.14
N LEU A 73 -5.24 -0.28 -5.14
CA LEU A 73 -4.60 -0.97 -4.01
C LEU A 73 -5.57 -1.95 -3.33
N ARG A 74 -6.80 -1.51 -3.00
CA ARG A 74 -7.81 -2.40 -2.39
C ARG A 74 -8.23 -3.54 -3.29
N ALA A 75 -8.42 -3.28 -4.58
CA ALA A 75 -8.82 -4.31 -5.53
C ALA A 75 -7.73 -5.38 -5.66
N THR A 76 -6.47 -4.95 -5.77
CA THR A 76 -5.30 -5.84 -5.83
C THR A 76 -5.17 -6.67 -4.56
N LEU A 77 -5.23 -6.04 -3.37
CA LEU A 77 -5.23 -6.75 -2.08
C LEU A 77 -6.35 -7.80 -2.02
N THR A 78 -7.58 -7.41 -2.39
CA THR A 78 -8.74 -8.32 -2.39
C THR A 78 -8.52 -9.53 -3.31
N ALA A 79 -7.96 -9.32 -4.51
CA ALA A 79 -7.70 -10.40 -5.45
C ALA A 79 -6.63 -11.36 -4.93
N LEU A 80 -5.54 -10.85 -4.34
CA LEU A 80 -4.48 -11.67 -3.76
C LEU A 80 -4.95 -12.44 -2.53
N LEU A 81 -5.74 -11.81 -1.67
CA LEU A 81 -6.34 -12.46 -0.49
C LEU A 81 -7.31 -13.59 -0.87
N LYS A 82 -8.00 -13.48 -2.01
CA LYS A 82 -8.79 -14.60 -2.57
C LYS A 82 -7.90 -15.74 -3.03
N GLN A 83 -6.77 -15.43 -3.67
CA GLN A 83 -5.79 -16.46 -4.10
C GLN A 83 -5.13 -17.14 -2.90
N ALA A 84 -5.00 -16.44 -1.77
CA ALA A 84 -4.47 -16.96 -0.52
C ALA A 84 -5.51 -17.72 0.35
N ASP A 85 -6.70 -17.99 -0.20
CA ASP A 85 -7.85 -18.63 0.47
C ASP A 85 -8.18 -18.08 1.87
N THR A 86 -8.20 -16.74 1.98
CA THR A 86 -8.56 -16.08 3.24
C THR A 86 -10.07 -15.89 3.39
N ASP A 87 -10.55 -15.91 4.63
CA ASP A 87 -11.92 -15.57 4.95
C ASP A 87 -12.21 -14.07 4.79
N SER A 88 -13.36 -13.77 4.17
CA SER A 88 -13.81 -12.39 3.90
C SER A 88 -12.75 -11.47 3.26
N PRO A 89 -12.18 -11.81 2.07
CA PRO A 89 -11.04 -11.10 1.47
C PRO A 89 -11.22 -9.59 1.33
N ALA A 90 -12.42 -9.12 0.97
CA ALA A 90 -12.69 -7.69 0.79
C ALA A 90 -12.65 -6.91 2.12
N THR A 91 -13.14 -7.53 3.21
CA THR A 91 -13.08 -6.94 4.55
C THR A 91 -11.65 -6.91 5.06
N LEU A 92 -10.89 -7.99 4.84
CA LEU A 92 -9.49 -8.06 5.21
C LEU A 92 -8.63 -7.05 4.42
N ALA A 93 -8.87 -6.88 3.10
CA ALA A 93 -8.19 -5.88 2.28
C ALA A 93 -8.35 -4.44 2.83
N ARG A 94 -9.54 -4.09 3.36
CA ARG A 94 -9.76 -2.78 3.99
C ARG A 94 -8.93 -2.60 5.26
N LYS A 95 -8.81 -3.66 6.08
CA LYS A 95 -7.98 -3.65 7.29
C LYS A 95 -6.50 -3.51 6.94
N ILE A 96 -6.02 -4.25 5.93
CA ILE A 96 -4.64 -4.14 5.45
C ILE A 96 -4.35 -2.75 4.89
N GLN A 97 -5.28 -2.14 4.13
CA GLN A 97 -5.10 -0.76 3.68
C GLN A 97 -5.01 0.21 4.86
N LEU A 98 -5.82 0.03 5.91
CA LEU A 98 -5.73 0.87 7.11
C LEU A 98 -4.35 0.74 7.79
N ILE A 99 -3.84 -0.48 7.92
CA ILE A 99 -2.50 -0.76 8.44
C ILE A 99 -1.44 -0.07 7.57
N TYR A 100 -1.54 -0.20 6.25
CA TYR A 100 -0.62 0.42 5.29
C TYR A 100 -0.64 1.95 5.37
N ASP A 101 -1.82 2.56 5.35
CA ASP A 101 -1.99 4.02 5.46
C ASP A 101 -1.35 4.54 6.77
N GLY A 102 -1.59 3.87 7.90
CA GLY A 102 -1.00 4.20 9.20
C GLY A 102 0.52 4.05 9.22
N ALA A 103 1.05 3.01 8.58
CA ALA A 103 2.48 2.76 8.49
C ALA A 103 3.23 3.86 7.73
N LEU A 104 2.66 4.35 6.62
CA LEU A 104 3.25 5.44 5.84
C LEU A 104 3.26 6.76 6.61
N LEU A 105 2.22 7.01 7.40
CA LEU A 105 2.16 8.18 8.29
C LEU A 105 3.17 8.06 9.44
N GLY A 106 3.22 6.91 10.12
CA GLY A 106 4.19 6.66 11.18
C GLY A 106 5.62 6.83 10.68
N SER A 107 5.94 6.27 9.51
CA SER A 107 7.26 6.42 8.88
C SER A 107 7.66 7.89 8.65
N LYS A 108 6.71 8.72 8.24
CA LYS A 108 6.90 10.17 8.08
C LYS A 108 7.21 10.87 9.41
N LEU A 109 6.44 10.55 10.45
CA LEU A 109 6.57 11.17 11.76
C LEU A 109 7.88 10.76 12.47
N GLU A 110 8.24 9.49 12.37
CA GLU A 110 9.43 8.94 13.03
C GLU A 110 10.71 9.07 12.20
N ARG A 111 10.61 9.51 10.94
CA ARG A 111 11.71 9.51 9.95
C ARG A 111 12.42 8.16 9.90
N SER A 112 11.64 7.08 9.86
CA SER A 112 12.14 5.71 9.94
C SER A 112 11.31 4.76 9.09
N THR A 113 11.92 3.66 8.62
CA THR A 113 11.19 2.55 7.99
C THR A 113 10.56 1.61 9.01
N LYS A 114 10.88 1.73 10.31
CA LYS A 114 10.39 0.85 11.37
C LYS A 114 8.86 0.68 11.39
N PRO A 115 8.04 1.74 11.25
CA PRO A 115 6.58 1.58 11.20
C PRO A 115 6.11 0.75 9.99
N ILE A 116 6.77 0.88 8.83
CA ILE A 116 6.44 0.10 7.63
C ILE A 116 6.82 -1.37 7.82
N THR A 117 8.00 -1.64 8.38
CA THR A 117 8.44 -3.01 8.68
C THR A 117 7.53 -3.69 9.72
N ALA A 118 7.12 -2.98 10.76
CA ALA A 118 6.18 -3.49 11.76
C ALA A 118 4.80 -3.78 11.15
N ALA A 119 4.30 -2.88 10.30
CA ALA A 119 3.03 -3.05 9.60
C ALA A 119 3.05 -4.20 8.58
N ARG A 120 4.20 -4.45 7.94
CA ARG A 120 4.43 -5.62 7.09
C ARG A 120 4.28 -6.91 7.89
N ALA A 121 4.97 -7.02 9.02
CA ALA A 121 4.89 -8.19 9.91
C ALA A 121 3.46 -8.42 10.43
N LEU A 122 2.81 -7.36 10.92
CA LEU A 122 1.41 -7.43 11.36
C LEU A 122 0.47 -7.87 10.23
N THR A 123 0.71 -7.43 9.00
CA THR A 123 -0.11 -7.85 7.84
C THR A 123 0.06 -9.34 7.57
N GLU A 124 1.28 -9.86 7.65
CA GLU A 124 1.57 -11.30 7.51
C GLU A 124 0.86 -12.12 8.59
N GLU A 125 0.95 -11.70 9.86
CA GLU A 125 0.26 -12.33 10.99
C GLU A 125 -1.27 -12.33 10.82
N VAL A 126 -1.85 -11.19 10.45
CA VAL A 126 -3.31 -11.07 10.29
C VAL A 126 -3.81 -11.88 9.10
N ILE A 127 -3.02 -12.04 8.03
CA ILE A 127 -3.36 -12.94 6.93
C ILE A 127 -3.34 -14.39 7.41
N ALA A 128 -2.28 -14.81 8.10
CA ALA A 128 -2.14 -16.18 8.59
C ALA A 128 -3.31 -16.59 9.51
N LEU A 129 -3.78 -15.68 10.37
CA LEU A 129 -4.96 -15.89 11.23
C LEU A 129 -6.30 -16.03 10.49
N ARG A 130 -6.32 -15.80 9.17
CA ARG A 130 -7.53 -15.77 8.33
C ARG A 130 -7.48 -16.76 7.18
N GLN A 131 -6.40 -17.51 7.02
CA GLN A 131 -6.29 -18.57 6.02
C GLN A 131 -7.09 -19.80 6.46
N ARG A 132 -7.72 -20.47 5.50
CA ARG A 132 -8.42 -21.74 5.69
C ARG A 132 -7.54 -22.94 5.37
#